data_AF-A0A7S2A4D5-F1
#
_entry.id   AF-A0A7S2A4D5-F1
#
_cell.length_a   1.000
_cell.length_b   1.000
_cell.length_c   1.000
_cell.angle_alpha   90.00
_cell.angle_beta   90.00
_cell.angle_gamma   90.00
#
_symmetry.space_group_name_H-M   'P 1'
#
loop_
_entity.id
_entity.type
_entity.pdbx_description
1 polymer ?
#
loop_
_entity_poly.entity_id
_entity_poly.type
_entity_poly.pdbx_seq_one_letter_code
_entity_poly.pdbx_strand_id
1 'polypeptide(L)'
;RRRLAADRPKVSGKRSLVPLDGPDEGERVRGRACRTVNSIEERTRRWGKGRGVRTPKTVTNRFGPIAHLFFYPLLGGFLRTKEDPTIWAGPNGNRFLSCLLVCLSRILECAETQPGTEVLAADLWDVAWSFRSAGSPDVRMAVLVALAVSAGCMPPEHLMEMMARAEGGGGGGLTGYLEDVVLRDSDPT
;
A
#
# COMPACT_ATOMS: atom_id res chain seq x y z
N ARG A 1 69.72 15.41 12.58
CA ARG A 1 68.37 15.99 12.78
C ARG A 1 67.42 14.88 13.20
N ARG A 2 67.25 14.69 14.52
CA ARG A 2 66.30 13.76 15.14
C ARG A 2 64.90 14.38 15.12
N ARG A 3 63.87 13.68 14.66
CA ARG A 3 62.47 13.99 14.96
C ARG A 3 61.92 12.89 15.86
N LEU A 4 61.56 13.31 17.07
CA LEU A 4 60.94 12.53 18.12
C LEU A 4 59.49 12.22 17.70
N ALA A 5 59.15 10.94 17.55
CA ALA A 5 57.76 10.51 17.56
C ALA A 5 57.41 10.19 19.01
N ALA A 6 56.59 11.04 19.61
CA ALA A 6 56.10 10.90 20.97
C ALA A 6 55.14 9.71 21.06
N ASP A 7 55.53 8.70 21.82
CA ASP A 7 54.69 7.58 22.20
C ASP A 7 53.72 8.05 23.29
N ARG A 8 52.42 8.10 22.99
CA ARG A 8 51.38 8.43 23.99
C ARG A 8 50.74 7.13 24.46
N PRO A 9 50.75 6.81 25.76
CA PRO A 9 50.08 5.62 26.25
C PRO A 9 48.57 5.74 26.03
N LYS A 10 47.98 4.73 25.39
CA LYS A 10 46.52 4.55 25.33
C LYS A 10 46.01 4.34 26.75
N VAL A 11 45.24 5.31 27.26
CA VAL A 11 44.53 5.19 28.54
C VAL A 11 43.45 4.12 28.40
N SER A 12 43.82 2.89 28.75
CA SER A 12 42.90 1.79 29.02
C SER A 12 42.29 2.01 30.39
N GLY A 13 41.10 2.59 30.43
CA GLY A 13 40.36 2.76 31.68
C GLY A 13 38.92 3.17 31.42
N LYS A 14 38.00 2.20 31.58
CA LYS A 14 36.58 2.50 31.78
C LYS A 14 36.48 3.27 33.09
N ARG A 15 36.33 4.59 33.03
CA ARG A 15 35.99 5.39 34.21
C ARG A 15 34.56 5.04 34.63
N SER A 16 34.44 4.10 35.57
CA SER A 16 33.23 3.88 36.35
C SER A 16 33.04 5.09 37.27
N LEU A 17 31.91 5.79 37.14
CA LEU A 17 31.54 6.96 37.97
C LEU A 17 30.50 6.58 39.02
N VAL A 18 30.62 5.40 39.65
CA VAL A 18 29.80 5.07 40.81
C VAL A 18 30.67 4.35 41.84
N PRO A 19 30.83 4.89 43.06
CA PRO A 19 31.48 4.19 44.17
C PRO A 19 30.61 3.00 44.58
N LEU A 20 31.20 1.81 44.65
CA LEU A 20 30.65 0.68 45.39
C LEU A 20 31.40 0.64 46.71
N ASP A 21 30.73 0.89 47.82
CA ASP A 21 31.10 0.31 49.11
C ASP A 21 29.92 0.37 50.10
N GLY A 22 29.74 -0.75 50.79
CA GLY A 22 28.84 -0.93 51.93
C GLY A 22 28.19 -2.31 51.95
N PRO A 23 28.80 -3.33 52.58
CA PRO A 23 28.09 -4.55 52.96
C PRO A 23 27.42 -4.31 54.32
N ASP A 24 26.12 -4.51 54.42
CA ASP A 24 25.53 -4.87 55.70
C ASP A 24 24.33 -5.79 55.51
N GLU A 25 24.27 -6.75 56.41
CA GLU A 25 23.46 -7.96 56.34
C GLU A 25 21.95 -7.71 56.51
N GLY A 26 21.13 -8.60 55.94
CA GLY A 26 19.75 -8.76 56.42
C GLY A 26 18.70 -9.09 55.35
N GLU A 27 18.15 -10.29 55.46
CA GLU A 27 16.83 -10.71 54.98
C GLU A 27 16.59 -10.99 53.49
N ARG A 28 16.44 -12.30 53.24
CA ARG A 28 15.70 -12.85 52.10
C ARG A 28 14.22 -12.48 52.19
N VAL A 29 13.71 -11.71 51.22
CA VAL A 29 12.35 -11.90 50.70
C VAL A 29 12.37 -11.88 49.17
N ARG A 30 12.01 -13.04 48.60
CA ARG A 30 11.74 -13.26 47.17
C ARG A 30 10.59 -12.35 46.71
N GLY A 31 10.69 -11.69 45.56
CA GLY A 31 9.49 -11.11 44.95
C GLY A 31 9.59 -10.10 43.81
N ARG A 32 10.54 -10.24 42.88
CA ARG A 32 10.40 -9.82 41.46
C ARG A 32 9.80 -8.42 41.18
N ALA A 33 10.63 -7.37 41.32
CA ALA A 33 10.46 -6.12 40.59
C ALA A 33 11.62 -5.95 39.59
N CYS A 34 11.35 -6.16 38.30
CA CYS A 34 12.15 -5.57 37.22
C CYS A 34 11.33 -5.53 35.92
N ARG A 35 10.31 -4.66 35.89
CA ARG A 35 9.65 -4.21 34.66
C ARG A 35 9.92 -2.73 34.49
N THR A 36 11.15 -2.33 34.13
CA THR A 36 11.40 -0.92 33.75
C THR A 36 12.75 -0.65 33.09
N VAL A 37 13.41 -1.64 32.46
CA VAL A 37 14.67 -1.37 31.74
C VAL A 37 14.47 -1.30 30.21
N ASN A 38 13.43 -1.94 29.67
CA ASN A 38 13.18 -1.95 28.22
C ASN A 38 12.62 -0.61 27.70
N SER A 39 12.00 0.21 28.56
CA SER A 39 11.32 1.44 28.13
C SER A 39 12.26 2.60 27.81
N ILE A 40 13.51 2.57 28.31
CA ILE A 40 14.48 3.66 28.09
C ILE A 40 15.27 3.44 26.79
N GLU A 41 15.55 2.17 26.46
CA GLU A 41 16.22 1.81 25.19
C GLU A 41 15.31 2.06 23.97
N GLU A 42 13.99 1.95 24.12
CA GLU A 42 13.04 2.28 23.05
C GLU A 42 12.94 3.79 22.76
N ARG A 43 13.22 4.67 23.75
CA ARG A 43 13.17 6.13 23.57
C ARG A 43 14.43 6.74 22.99
N THR A 44 15.57 6.07 23.10
CA THR A 44 16.83 6.59 22.57
C THR A 44 17.20 5.85 21.27
N ARG A 45 16.58 6.30 20.18
CA ARG A 45 16.89 5.85 18.81
C ARG A 45 18.34 6.22 18.47
N ARG A 46 19.29 5.35 18.84
CA ARG A 46 20.70 5.46 18.43
C ARG A 46 20.79 5.15 16.95
N TRP A 47 20.97 6.19 16.13
CA TRP A 47 21.34 6.03 14.73
C TRP A 47 22.68 5.30 14.67
N GLY A 48 22.73 4.16 13.96
CA GLY A 48 23.99 3.48 13.64
C GLY A 48 24.38 2.26 14.47
N LYS A 49 23.61 1.82 15.48
CA LYS A 49 23.80 0.45 16.02
C LYS A 49 23.07 -0.50 15.06
N GLY A 50 23.86 -1.29 14.33
CA GLY A 50 23.41 -2.12 13.21
C GLY A 50 22.07 -2.77 13.49
N ARG A 51 21.17 -2.74 12.49
CA ARG A 51 19.93 -3.50 12.51
C ARG A 51 20.31 -4.92 12.92
N GLY A 52 20.07 -5.29 14.18
CA GLY A 52 19.86 -6.71 14.49
C GLY A 52 18.85 -7.15 13.45
N VAL A 53 19.24 -8.14 12.64
CA VAL A 53 18.46 -8.64 11.51
C VAL A 53 17.10 -9.00 12.07
N ARG A 54 16.17 -8.04 12.06
CA ARG A 54 14.78 -8.27 12.40
C ARG A 54 14.31 -9.13 11.26
N THR A 55 14.19 -10.43 11.52
CA THR A 55 13.58 -11.35 10.58
C THR A 55 12.28 -10.69 10.10
N PRO A 56 12.06 -10.60 8.78
CA PRO A 56 10.87 -9.96 8.25
C PRO A 56 9.66 -10.67 8.86
N LYS A 57 8.87 -9.92 9.64
CA LYS A 57 7.61 -10.44 10.17
C LYS A 57 6.64 -10.49 9.01
N THR A 58 6.36 -11.68 8.50
CA THR A 58 5.28 -11.88 7.55
C THR A 58 3.97 -11.58 8.28
N VAL A 59 3.22 -10.59 7.79
CA VAL A 59 1.88 -10.26 8.30
C VAL A 59 0.89 -10.91 7.36
N THR A 60 0.03 -11.78 7.90
CA THR A 60 -1.02 -12.43 7.12
C THR A 60 -2.09 -11.42 6.73
N ASN A 61 -2.45 -11.35 5.45
CA ASN A 61 -3.57 -10.53 5.00
C ASN A 61 -4.90 -11.13 5.50
N ARG A 62 -5.58 -10.41 6.40
CA ARG A 62 -6.89 -10.81 6.92
C ARG A 62 -8.05 -10.30 6.08
N PHE A 63 -7.81 -9.31 5.22
CA PHE A 63 -8.83 -8.69 4.40
C PHE A 63 -9.10 -9.49 3.12
N GLY A 64 -8.05 -10.05 2.51
CA GLY A 64 -8.15 -10.83 1.26
C GLY A 64 -9.31 -11.84 1.24
N PRO A 65 -9.42 -12.75 2.24
CA PRO A 65 -10.50 -13.74 2.28
C PRO A 65 -11.92 -13.15 2.33
N ILE A 66 -12.09 -11.91 2.80
CA ILE A 66 -13.39 -11.24 2.95
C ILE A 66 -13.63 -10.13 1.92
N ALA A 67 -12.66 -9.82 1.06
CA ALA A 67 -12.71 -8.68 0.14
C ALA A 67 -13.92 -8.75 -0.81
N HIS A 68 -14.24 -9.94 -1.31
CA HIS A 68 -15.39 -10.19 -2.18
C HIS A 68 -16.73 -9.81 -1.53
N LEU A 69 -16.84 -9.89 -0.20
CA LEU A 69 -18.04 -9.50 0.55
C LEU A 69 -18.25 -7.98 0.57
N PHE A 70 -17.23 -7.18 0.26
CA PHE A 70 -17.34 -5.73 0.08
C PHE A 70 -17.46 -5.37 -1.39
N PHE A 71 -16.67 -6.02 -2.24
CA PHE A 71 -16.58 -5.73 -3.66
C PHE A 71 -17.90 -5.98 -4.40
N TYR A 72 -18.45 -7.18 -4.31
CA TYR A 72 -19.63 -7.57 -5.10
C TYR A 72 -20.92 -6.87 -4.68
N PRO A 73 -21.19 -6.57 -3.40
CA PRO A 73 -22.35 -5.77 -3.05
C PRO A 73 -22.30 -4.35 -3.60
N LEU A 74 -21.12 -3.70 -3.58
CA LEU A 74 -20.93 -2.38 -4.18
C LEU A 74 -21.13 -2.42 -5.69
N LEU A 75 -20.47 -3.38 -6.36
CA LEU A 75 -20.59 -3.53 -7.80
C LEU A 75 -22.02 -3.92 -8.21
N GLY A 76 -22.68 -4.81 -7.46
CA GLY A 76 -24.05 -5.23 -7.70
C GLY A 76 -25.05 -4.08 -7.49
N GLY A 77 -24.83 -3.23 -6.48
CA GLY A 77 -25.62 -2.01 -6.27
C GLY A 77 -25.49 -1.05 -7.45
N PHE A 78 -24.27 -0.87 -7.95
CA PHE A 78 -24.02 -0.11 -9.16
C PHE A 78 -24.73 -0.70 -10.38
N LEU A 79 -24.54 -2.00 -10.67
CA LEU A 79 -25.14 -2.64 -11.85
C LEU A 79 -26.67 -2.59 -11.86
N ARG A 80 -27.31 -2.61 -10.69
CA ARG A 80 -28.77 -2.47 -10.54
C ARG A 80 -29.27 -1.05 -10.75
N THR A 81 -28.44 -0.05 -10.45
CA THR A 81 -28.85 1.36 -10.45
C THR A 81 -28.24 2.16 -11.60
N LYS A 82 -27.31 1.60 -12.38
CA LYS A 82 -26.57 2.31 -13.45
C LYS A 82 -27.46 2.99 -14.50
N GLU A 83 -28.68 2.50 -14.68
CA GLU A 83 -29.67 3.03 -15.63
C GLU A 83 -30.50 4.18 -15.03
N ASP A 84 -30.39 4.42 -13.72
CA ASP A 84 -31.12 5.48 -13.03
C ASP A 84 -30.41 6.83 -13.21
N PRO A 85 -30.98 7.74 -14.04
CA PRO A 85 -30.36 9.04 -14.27
C PRO A 85 -30.39 9.93 -13.02
N THR A 86 -31.25 9.66 -12.03
CA THR A 86 -31.32 10.49 -10.82
C THR A 86 -30.08 10.37 -9.94
N ILE A 87 -29.39 9.23 -10.02
CA ILE A 87 -28.18 8.94 -9.25
C ILE A 87 -26.92 9.26 -10.07
N TRP A 88 -26.91 8.85 -11.34
CA TRP A 88 -25.69 8.83 -12.15
C TRP A 88 -25.55 9.98 -13.14
N ALA A 89 -26.60 10.77 -13.38
CA ALA A 89 -26.51 11.90 -14.30
C ALA A 89 -25.80 13.11 -13.66
N GLY A 90 -25.15 13.89 -14.53
CA GLY A 90 -24.55 15.17 -14.17
C GLY A 90 -23.27 15.07 -13.35
N PRO A 91 -22.77 16.22 -12.85
CA PRO A 91 -21.47 16.31 -12.18
C PRO A 91 -21.37 15.47 -10.90
N ASN A 92 -22.46 15.41 -10.11
CA ASN A 92 -22.48 14.63 -8.87
C ASN A 92 -22.44 13.13 -9.16
N GLY A 93 -23.17 12.65 -10.17
CA GLY A 93 -23.13 11.26 -10.60
C GLY A 93 -21.75 10.85 -11.11
N ASN A 94 -21.11 11.70 -11.93
CA ASN A 94 -19.74 11.48 -12.39
C ASN A 94 -18.74 11.38 -11.23
N ARG A 95 -18.86 12.27 -10.24
CA ARG A 95 -18.01 12.25 -9.04
C ARG A 95 -18.26 11.02 -8.19
N PHE A 96 -19.51 10.60 -8.05
CA PHE A 96 -19.84 9.39 -7.31
C PHE A 96 -19.30 8.14 -8.02
N LEU A 97 -19.42 8.06 -9.34
CA LEU A 97 -18.86 6.99 -10.16
C LEU A 97 -17.34 6.93 -10.06
N SER A 98 -16.64 8.06 -10.16
CA SER A 98 -15.19 8.09 -10.02
C SER A 98 -14.75 7.64 -8.62
N CYS A 99 -15.44 8.08 -7.56
CA CYS A 99 -15.20 7.60 -6.20
C CYS A 99 -15.48 6.10 -6.05
N LEU A 100 -16.55 5.58 -6.66
CA LEU A 100 -16.90 4.16 -6.63
C LEU A 100 -15.79 3.32 -7.29
N LEU A 101 -15.36 3.68 -8.50
CA LEU A 101 -14.29 2.97 -9.21
C LEU A 101 -13.00 2.96 -8.39
N VAL A 102 -12.58 4.11 -7.86
CA VAL A 102 -11.41 4.18 -6.99
C VAL A 102 -11.58 3.34 -5.72
N CYS A 103 -12.78 3.33 -5.12
CA CYS A 103 -13.06 2.51 -3.94
C CYS A 103 -12.93 1.02 -4.23
N LEU A 104 -13.48 0.55 -5.36
CA LEU A 104 -13.32 -0.83 -5.81
C LEU A 104 -11.84 -1.17 -6.06
N SER A 105 -11.07 -0.27 -6.66
CA SER A 105 -9.61 -0.43 -6.82
C SER A 105 -8.90 -0.56 -5.46
N ARG A 106 -9.26 0.24 -4.45
CA ARG A 106 -8.67 0.12 -3.11
C ARG A 106 -9.00 -1.19 -2.43
N ILE A 107 -10.24 -1.69 -2.59
CA ILE A 107 -10.62 -3.01 -2.09
C ILE A 107 -9.75 -4.09 -2.75
N LEU A 108 -9.51 -3.97 -4.06
CA LEU A 108 -8.69 -4.90 -4.81
C LEU A 108 -7.22 -4.87 -4.38
N GLU A 109 -6.61 -3.69 -4.24
CA GLU A 109 -5.24 -3.53 -3.70
C GLU A 109 -5.12 -4.17 -2.30
N CYS A 110 -6.12 -4.01 -1.44
CA CYS A 110 -6.10 -4.63 -0.12
C CYS A 110 -6.19 -6.17 -0.18
N ALA A 111 -6.68 -6.73 -1.29
CA ALA A 111 -6.89 -8.16 -1.50
C ALA A 111 -5.75 -8.86 -2.28
N GLU A 112 -4.83 -8.11 -2.88
CA GLU A 112 -3.79 -8.56 -3.84
C GLU A 112 -3.10 -9.88 -3.47
N THR A 113 -2.82 -10.12 -2.19
CA THR A 113 -2.07 -11.29 -1.70
C THR A 113 -2.89 -12.58 -1.56
N GLN A 114 -4.18 -12.57 -1.87
CA GLN A 114 -5.09 -13.71 -1.70
C GLN A 114 -5.34 -14.44 -3.03
N PRO A 115 -5.38 -15.79 -3.04
CA PRO A 115 -5.84 -16.53 -4.21
C PRO A 115 -7.29 -16.18 -4.57
N GLY A 116 -7.56 -15.98 -5.86
CA GLY A 116 -8.87 -15.60 -6.38
C GLY A 116 -9.06 -14.10 -6.61
N THR A 117 -8.11 -13.26 -6.20
CA THR A 117 -8.12 -11.81 -6.48
C THR A 117 -8.10 -11.50 -7.98
N GLU A 118 -7.56 -12.40 -8.79
CA GLU A 118 -7.56 -12.34 -10.26
C GLU A 118 -8.97 -12.20 -10.84
N VAL A 119 -9.97 -12.88 -10.26
CA VAL A 119 -11.36 -12.81 -10.71
C VAL A 119 -11.96 -11.44 -10.41
N LEU A 120 -11.70 -10.90 -9.20
CA LEU A 120 -12.13 -9.54 -8.85
C LEU A 120 -11.46 -8.49 -9.74
N ALA A 121 -10.19 -8.70 -10.10
CA ALA A 121 -9.46 -7.83 -10.99
C ALA A 121 -10.02 -7.86 -12.42
N ALA A 122 -10.35 -9.04 -12.95
CA ALA A 122 -10.99 -9.17 -14.26
C ALA A 122 -12.37 -8.49 -14.29
N ASP A 123 -13.19 -8.70 -13.26
CA ASP A 123 -14.50 -8.06 -13.14
C ASP A 123 -14.38 -6.53 -13.06
N LEU A 124 -13.41 -6.01 -12.28
CA LEU A 124 -13.14 -4.58 -12.20
C LEU A 124 -12.66 -4.03 -13.55
N TRP A 125 -11.80 -4.76 -14.25
CA TRP A 125 -11.30 -4.38 -15.57
C TRP A 125 -12.45 -4.22 -16.57
N ASP A 126 -13.32 -5.22 -16.72
CA ASP A 126 -14.43 -5.18 -17.67
C ASP A 126 -15.37 -4.00 -17.37
N VAL A 127 -15.65 -3.74 -16.09
CA VAL A 127 -16.52 -2.62 -15.69
C VAL A 127 -15.83 -1.29 -15.94
N ALA A 128 -14.58 -1.11 -15.52
CA ALA A 128 -13.83 0.12 -15.76
C ALA A 128 -13.68 0.42 -17.26
N TRP A 129 -13.39 -0.61 -18.07
CA TRP A 129 -13.24 -0.49 -19.52
C TRP A 129 -14.50 0.01 -20.22
N SER A 130 -15.69 -0.28 -19.67
CA SER A 130 -16.96 0.22 -20.19
C SER A 130 -17.11 1.74 -20.04
N PHE A 131 -16.38 2.38 -19.12
CA PHE A 131 -16.41 3.83 -18.87
C PHE A 131 -15.26 4.60 -19.52
N ARG A 132 -14.43 3.96 -20.35
CA ARG A 132 -13.28 4.63 -20.99
C ARG A 132 -13.68 5.87 -21.80
N SER A 133 -14.84 5.84 -22.47
CA SER A 133 -15.34 6.96 -23.27
C SER A 133 -16.13 8.01 -22.46
N ALA A 134 -16.06 7.98 -21.13
CA ALA A 134 -16.76 8.93 -20.29
C ALA A 134 -16.30 10.37 -20.60
N GLY A 135 -17.25 11.31 -20.65
CA GLY A 135 -16.98 12.72 -20.93
C GLY A 135 -16.28 13.46 -19.78
N SER A 136 -16.40 12.96 -18.55
CA SER A 136 -15.81 13.57 -17.36
C SER A 136 -14.34 13.15 -17.15
N PRO A 137 -13.41 14.09 -16.91
CA PRO A 137 -12.00 13.80 -16.65
C PRO A 137 -11.82 12.95 -15.39
N ASP A 138 -12.58 13.23 -14.33
CA ASP A 138 -12.52 12.50 -13.06
C ASP A 138 -12.82 11.00 -13.24
N VAL A 139 -13.79 10.69 -14.11
CA VAL A 139 -14.16 9.30 -14.41
C VAL A 139 -13.07 8.62 -15.22
N ARG A 140 -12.50 9.29 -16.24
CA ARG A 140 -11.39 8.74 -17.03
C ARG A 140 -10.17 8.45 -16.16
N MET A 141 -9.81 9.36 -15.26
CA MET A 141 -8.73 9.15 -14.31
C MET A 141 -9.01 7.96 -13.37
N ALA A 142 -10.23 7.85 -12.84
CA ALA A 142 -10.62 6.72 -12.00
C ALA A 142 -10.59 5.39 -12.76
N VAL A 143 -10.98 5.37 -14.04
CA VAL A 143 -10.86 4.21 -14.93
C VAL A 143 -9.40 3.80 -15.08
N LEU A 144 -8.48 4.74 -15.35
CA LEU A 144 -7.05 4.43 -15.46
C LEU A 144 -6.49 3.83 -14.18
N VAL A 145 -6.86 4.38 -13.01
CA VAL A 145 -6.48 3.81 -11.71
C VAL A 145 -7.01 2.38 -11.57
N ALA A 146 -8.28 2.13 -11.91
CA ALA A 146 -8.87 0.80 -11.84
C ALA A 146 -8.19 -0.20 -12.78
N LEU A 147 -7.87 0.19 -14.01
CA LEU A 147 -7.15 -0.65 -14.97
C LEU A 147 -5.72 -0.95 -14.48
N ALA A 148 -5.01 0.05 -13.95
CA ALA A 148 -3.65 -0.13 -13.43
C ALA A 148 -3.59 -1.09 -12.24
N VAL A 149 -4.51 -0.95 -11.28
CA VAL A 149 -4.59 -1.84 -10.11
C VAL A 149 -4.97 -3.26 -10.56
N SER A 150 -5.95 -3.39 -11.45
CA SER A 150 -6.39 -4.68 -11.96
C SER A 150 -5.26 -5.41 -12.68
N ALA A 151 -4.50 -4.70 -13.53
CA ALA A 151 -3.34 -5.25 -14.22
C ALA A 151 -2.25 -5.76 -13.25
N GLY A 152 -2.06 -5.09 -12.11
CA GLY A 152 -1.12 -5.55 -11.08
C GLY A 152 -1.57 -6.81 -10.32
N CYS A 153 -2.87 -7.08 -10.27
CA CYS A 153 -3.44 -8.20 -9.53
C CYS A 153 -3.67 -9.46 -10.38
N MET A 154 -3.37 -9.43 -11.68
CA MET A 154 -3.58 -10.53 -12.62
C MET A 154 -2.25 -11.12 -13.11
N PRO A 155 -2.21 -12.43 -13.43
CA PRO A 155 -1.06 -13.01 -14.11
C PRO A 155 -0.90 -12.40 -15.51
N PRO A 156 0.34 -12.27 -16.02
CA PRO A 156 0.61 -11.59 -17.28
C PRO A 156 -0.07 -12.25 -18.48
N GLU A 157 -0.28 -13.57 -18.44
CA GLU A 157 -0.98 -14.31 -19.48
C GLU A 157 -2.44 -13.85 -19.63
N HIS A 158 -3.13 -13.68 -18.50
CA HIS A 158 -4.52 -13.22 -18.49
C HIS A 158 -4.63 -11.74 -18.85
N LEU A 159 -3.67 -10.91 -18.41
CA LEU A 159 -3.61 -9.51 -18.81
C LEU A 159 -3.43 -9.36 -20.33
N MET A 160 -2.56 -10.16 -20.95
CA MET A 160 -2.38 -10.15 -22.41
C MET A 160 -3.66 -10.53 -23.15
N GLU A 161 -4.40 -11.53 -22.66
CA GLU A 161 -5.71 -11.91 -23.21
C GLU A 161 -6.72 -10.76 -23.11
N MET A 162 -6.80 -10.10 -21.96
CA MET A 162 -7.69 -8.96 -21.73
C MET A 162 -7.33 -7.75 -22.61
N MET A 163 -6.04 -7.46 -22.78
CA MET A 163 -5.58 -6.40 -23.68
C MET A 163 -5.89 -6.72 -25.15
N ALA A 164 -5.66 -7.97 -25.59
CA ALA A 164 -6.01 -8.39 -26.95
C ALA A 164 -7.52 -8.30 -27.22
N ARG A 165 -8.35 -8.67 -26.24
CA ARG A 165 -9.81 -8.50 -26.30
C ARG A 165 -10.21 -7.03 -26.37
N ALA A 166 -9.51 -6.15 -25.66
CA ALA A 166 -9.75 -4.72 -25.69
C ALA A 166 -9.36 -4.08 -27.05
N GLU A 167 -8.35 -4.62 -27.74
CA GLU A 167 -7.88 -4.13 -29.05
C GLU A 167 -8.76 -4.56 -30.23
N GLY A 168 -9.44 -5.70 -30.15
CA GLY A 168 -10.29 -6.23 -31.23
C GLY A 168 -11.54 -5.40 -31.57
N GLY A 169 -11.79 -4.30 -30.84
CA GLY A 169 -13.05 -3.57 -30.85
C GLY A 169 -13.01 -2.17 -31.48
N GLY A 170 -12.31 -1.94 -32.60
CA GLY A 170 -12.47 -0.80 -33.53
C GLY A 170 -12.26 0.65 -33.01
N GLY A 171 -12.40 0.91 -31.72
CA GLY A 171 -11.95 2.13 -31.04
C GLY A 171 -10.62 1.79 -30.38
N GLY A 172 -9.59 2.57 -30.70
CA GLY A 172 -8.19 2.32 -30.34
C GLY A 172 -8.02 1.66 -28.98
N GLY A 173 -7.17 0.63 -28.91
CA GLY A 173 -6.91 -0.14 -27.70
C GLY A 173 -6.37 0.71 -26.54
N LEU A 174 -5.81 0.06 -25.52
CA LEU A 174 -5.32 0.76 -24.34
C LEU A 174 -4.37 1.93 -24.67
N THR A 175 -3.52 1.77 -25.69
CA THR A 175 -2.62 2.81 -26.18
C THR A 175 -3.37 4.03 -26.74
N GLY A 176 -4.34 3.80 -27.63
CA GLY A 176 -5.18 4.88 -28.17
C GLY A 176 -6.04 5.55 -27.10
N TYR A 177 -6.50 4.80 -26.10
CA TYR A 177 -7.20 5.37 -24.95
C TYR A 177 -6.29 6.27 -24.11
N LEU A 178 -5.06 5.85 -23.83
CA LEU A 178 -4.10 6.67 -23.08
C LEU A 178 -3.76 7.96 -23.83
N GLU A 179 -3.57 7.90 -25.15
CA GLU A 179 -3.37 9.08 -25.98
C GLU A 179 -4.58 10.03 -25.91
N ASP A 180 -5.80 9.48 -26.01
CA ASP A 180 -7.04 10.27 -25.92
C ASP A 180 -7.21 10.93 -24.55
N VAL A 181 -6.90 10.22 -23.46
CA VAL A 181 -6.92 10.80 -22.10
C VAL A 181 -5.90 11.92 -21.99
N VAL A 182 -4.66 11.69 -22.41
CA VAL A 182 -3.60 12.71 -22.36
C VAL A 182 -4.00 13.93 -23.19
N LEU A 183 -4.57 13.76 -24.38
CA LEU A 183 -4.99 14.87 -25.23
C LEU A 183 -6.20 15.63 -24.66
N ARG A 184 -7.16 14.94 -24.04
CA ARG A 184 -8.39 15.56 -23.50
C ARG A 184 -8.20 16.19 -22.13
N ASP A 185 -7.32 15.61 -21.31
CA ASP A 185 -7.07 15.97 -19.91
C ASP A 185 -5.74 16.68 -19.69
N SER A 186 -5.07 17.10 -20.77
CA SER A 186 -4.01 18.09 -20.70
C SER A 186 -4.62 19.41 -20.21
N ASP A 187 -4.56 19.66 -18.91
CA ASP A 187 -5.03 20.91 -18.32
C ASP A 187 -4.34 22.11 -18.99
N PRO A 188 -5.09 23.16 -19.38
CA PRO A 188 -4.54 24.50 -19.47
C PRO A 188 -4.33 24.99 -18.02
N THR A 189 -3.07 25.03 -17.59
CA THR A 189 -2.51 25.77 -16.42
C THR A 189 -3.48 26.47 -15.47
#